data_AF-X0UF70-F1
#
_entry.id   AF-X0UF70-F1
#
_cell.length_a   1.000
_cell.length_b   1.000
_cell.length_c   1.000
_cell.angle_alpha   90.00
_cell.angle_beta   90.00
_cell.angle_gamma   90.00
#
_symmetry.space_group_name_H-M   'P 1'
#
loop_
_entity.id
_entity.type
_entity.pdbx_description
1 polymer ?
#
loop_
_entity_poly.entity_id
_entity_poly.type
_entity_poly.pdbx_seq_one_letter_code
_entity_poly.pdbx_strand_id
1 'polypeptide(L)' 'MGAEVLLVNCNRLRPPVAPLGLDYVADVLRAQGIRVGLLD' A
#
# COMPACT_ATOMS: atom_id res chain seq x y z
N MET A 1 10.49 -18.40 -5.06
CA MET A 1 9.93 -17.73 -3.88
C MET A 1 9.51 -16.34 -4.30
N GLY A 2 8.23 -15.97 -4.16
CA GLY A 2 7.77 -14.61 -4.44
C GLY A 2 7.69 -13.81 -3.14
N ALA A 3 8.11 -12.55 -3.15
CA ALA A 3 7.99 -11.66 -2.00
C ALA A 3 6.52 -11.24 -1.80
N GLU A 4 6.11 -11.11 -0.55
CA GLU A 4 4.81 -10.56 -0.14
C GLU A 4 5.04 -9.34 0.74
N VAL A 5 4.34 -8.24 0.44
CA VAL A 5 4.52 -6.93 1.08
C VAL A 5 3.18 -6.44 1.60
N LEU A 6 3.16 -5.94 2.84
CA LEU A 6 2.02 -5.23 3.41
C LEU A 6 2.34 -3.74 3.48
N LEU A 7 1.50 -2.92 2.85
CA LEU A 7 1.54 -1.46 2.98
C LEU A 7 0.56 -1.06 4.09
N VAL A 8 1.01 -0.25 5.04
CA VAL A 8 0.20 0.16 6.20
C VAL A 8 0.06 1.67 6.20
N ASN A 9 -1.17 2.16 6.15
CA ASN A 9 -1.46 3.56 6.43
C ASN A 9 -1.44 3.79 7.95
N CYS A 10 -0.44 4.51 8.44
CA CYS A 10 -0.36 4.87 9.85
C CYS A 10 -1.03 6.23 10.16
N ASN A 11 -1.69 6.85 9.18
CA ASN A 11 -2.29 8.16 9.33
C ASN A 11 -3.37 8.16 10.43
N ARG A 12 -3.32 9.16 11.32
CA ARG A 12 -4.31 9.37 12.40
C ARG A 12 -5.00 10.73 12.31
N LEU A 13 -4.79 11.47 11.22
CA LEU A 13 -5.36 12.80 11.01
C LEU A 13 -6.89 12.76 11.02
N ARG A 14 -7.49 13.87 11.46
CA ARG A 14 -8.93 14.12 11.44
C ARG A 14 -9.18 15.53 10.87
N PRO A 15 -9.89 15.67 9.74
CA PRO A 15 -10.52 14.60 8.95
C PRO A 15 -9.50 13.64 8.29
N PRO A 16 -9.88 12.39 7.99
CA PRO A 16 -8.99 11.42 7.37
C PRO A 16 -8.65 11.86 5.93
N VAL A 17 -7.44 11.50 5.49
CA VAL A 17 -6.95 11.70 4.12
C VAL A 17 -6.62 10.32 3.56
N ALA A 18 -7.17 10.00 2.38
CA ALA A 18 -6.97 8.71 1.73
C ALA A 18 -5.47 8.45 1.44
N PRO A 19 -4.98 7.20 1.58
CA PRO A 19 -3.58 6.86 1.43
C PRO A 19 -3.15 6.71 -0.04
N LEU A 20 -3.44 7.70 -0.90
CA LEU A 20 -3.20 7.65 -2.35
C LEU A 20 -1.74 7.29 -2.70
N GLY A 21 -0.78 7.73 -1.88
CA GLY A 21 0.63 7.35 -2.06
C GLY A 21 0.87 5.84 -1.95
N LEU A 22 0.14 5.13 -1.09
CA LEU A 22 0.24 3.67 -0.95
C LEU A 22 -0.38 2.96 -2.15
N ASP A 23 -1.42 3.51 -2.77
CA ASP A 23 -2.00 2.96 -4.00
C ASP A 23 -0.97 2.99 -5.14
N TYR A 24 -0.25 4.11 -5.33
CA TYR A 24 0.82 4.20 -6.32
C TYR A 24 1.95 3.18 -6.07
N VAL A 25 2.36 3.01 -4.82
CA VAL A 25 3.38 2.01 -4.46
C VAL A 25 2.87 0.59 -4.75
N ALA A 26 1.62 0.30 -4.40
CA ALA A 26 1.01 -1.01 -4.64
C ALA A 26 0.99 -1.34 -6.14
N ASP A 27 0.64 -0.38 -6.99
CA ASP A 27 0.57 -0.60 -8.44
C ASP A 27 1.94 -0.90 -9.06
N VAL A 28 2.99 -0.18 -8.65
CA VAL A 28 4.36 -0.46 -9.11
C VAL A 28 4.83 -1.83 -8.64
N LEU A 29 4.57 -2.20 -7.39
CA LEU A 29 4.95 -3.50 -6.84
C LEU A 29 4.19 -4.65 -7.54
N ARG A 30 2.88 -4.49 -7.77
CA ARG A 30 2.07 -5.45 -8.51
C ARG A 30 2.56 -5.62 -9.95
N ALA A 31 2.96 -4.54 -10.60
CA ALA A 31 3.54 -4.59 -11.95
C ALA A 31 4.87 -5.38 -12.01
N GLN A 32 5.57 -5.51 -10.88
CA GLN A 32 6.78 -6.36 -10.73
C GLN A 32 6.44 -7.80 -10.28
N GLY A 33 5.17 -8.17 -10.21
CA GLY A 33 4.72 -9.50 -9.77
C GLY A 33 4.79 -9.74 -8.26
N ILE A 34 4.96 -8.68 -7.46
CA ILE A 34 4.98 -8.76 -5.99
C ILE A 34 3.53 -8.79 -5.49
N ARG A 35 3.24 -9.69 -4.55
CA ARG A 35 1.93 -9.72 -3.88
C ARG A 35 1.88 -8.61 -2.84
N VAL A 36 0.85 -7.77 -2.91
CA VAL A 36 0.69 -6.59 -2.05
C VAL A 36 -0.65 -6.59 -1.34
N GLY A 37 -0.63 -6.51 -0.01
CA GLY A 37 -1.78 -6.14 0.82
C GLY A 37 -1.71 -4.67 1.23
N LEU A 38 -2.88 -4.07 1.51
CA LEU A 38 -2.98 -2.72 2.08
C LEU A 38 -3.84 -2.77 3.34
N LEU A 39 -3.33 -2.19 4.43
CA LEU A 39 -4.03 -2.00 5.71
C LEU A 39 -4.17 -0.50 5.95
N ASP A 40 -5.41 -0.02 6.00
CA ASP A 40 -5.74 1.41 6.18
C ASP A 40 -6.00 1.78 7.65
#